data_AF-A7E1V2-F1
#
_entry.id   AF-A7E1V2-F1
#
_cell.length_a   1.000
_cell.length_b   1.000
_cell.length_c   1.000
_cell.angle_alpha   90.00
_cell.angle_beta   90.00
_cell.angle_gamma   90.00
#
_symmetry.space_group_name_H-M   'P 1'
#
loop_
_entity.id
_entity.type
_entity.pdbx_description
1 polymer ?
#
loop_
_entity_poly.entity_id
_entity_poly.type
_entity_poly.pdbx_seq_one_letter_code
_entity_poly.pdbx_strand_id
1 'polypeptide(L)'
;SEMCDKIESRECLSPESIGGLPLEPESGLPVTFFKDTAGRIKRQGQVFKLFDGETEITLDNDRIEAIVWTVHLANKKAAWYQYSELQGNLLYGETNSYTARKVPLRNADAVNRKSLIIDPGPRSISGCNVSGVDFDRASIPPSYKHGSFPTAKPQYGSAVNTLGTLKTDNKGRLIVFGGYGHAGGDEALTSYGGSDTWHDDTADGPVYCEVTYKDGTTVTLKAWVVVGSPDFAPEIVNISSLDDTFFDIGVRYKNLVPSLFLNGHFNVDYIANYKRDILPIIERISNYQWVANVQSMSGFFSYQFNFADNSEANRSKRQAYYDYFRKPDLKIGAIVKPQETLFSDVNGGQLPMMPMN
;
A
#
# COMPACT_ATOMS: atom_id res chain seq x y z
N SER A 1 13.51 30.61 30.06
CA SER A 1 12.59 31.19 29.06
C SER A 1 13.31 31.20 27.73
N GLU A 2 12.57 30.95 26.64
CA GLU A 2 13.05 30.71 25.26
C GLU A 2 13.45 29.26 24.95
N MET A 3 12.57 28.30 25.30
CA MET A 3 12.39 27.16 24.41
C MET A 3 11.52 27.69 23.27
N CYS A 4 12.12 27.86 22.09
CA CYS A 4 11.37 28.11 20.86
C CYS A 4 10.18 27.16 20.82
N ASP A 5 8.97 27.73 20.73
CA ASP A 5 7.79 27.08 20.18
C ASP A 5 8.12 26.68 18.73
N LYS A 6 8.90 25.62 18.55
CA LYS A 6 8.97 24.95 17.26
C LYS A 6 7.57 24.42 17.04
N ILE A 7 6.86 25.02 16.08
CA ILE A 7 5.60 24.50 15.57
C ILE A 7 5.86 23.03 15.23
N GLU A 8 5.35 22.13 16.07
CA GLU A 8 5.51 20.71 15.86
C GLU A 8 4.77 20.34 14.57
N SER A 9 5.50 19.78 13.60
CA SER A 9 4.90 19.33 12.36
C SER A 9 3.85 18.25 12.65
N ARG A 10 2.65 18.41 12.10
CA ARG A 10 1.57 17.39 12.14
C ARG A 10 1.71 16.36 11.01
N GLU A 11 2.86 16.35 10.35
CA GLU A 11 3.11 15.63 9.12
C GLU A 11 4.50 15.01 9.15
N CYS A 12 4.62 13.85 8.51
CA CYS A 12 5.89 13.19 8.19
C CYS A 12 5.91 12.81 6.71
N LEU A 13 7.08 12.47 6.17
CA LEU A 13 7.26 12.01 4.80
C LEU A 13 7.38 10.49 4.76
N SER A 14 7.03 9.90 3.62
CA SER A 14 7.15 8.47 3.36
C SER A 14 8.56 7.94 3.64
N PRO A 15 8.70 6.70 4.16
CA PRO A 15 9.99 6.05 4.28
C PRO A 15 10.63 5.84 2.91
N GLU A 16 11.97 5.75 2.88
CA GLU A 16 12.74 5.51 1.64
C GLU A 16 13.17 4.04 1.47
N SER A 17 12.77 3.15 2.39
CA SER A 17 13.07 1.71 2.32
C SER A 17 11.99 0.87 3.02
N ILE A 18 11.92 -0.42 2.67
CA ILE A 18 11.02 -1.39 3.32
C ILE A 18 11.42 -1.53 4.79
N GLY A 19 10.47 -1.34 5.71
CA GLY A 19 10.73 -1.35 7.16
C GLY A 19 11.40 -0.08 7.68
N GLY A 20 11.58 0.93 6.82
CA GLY A 20 12.12 2.22 7.22
C GLY A 20 11.08 3.05 7.98
N LEU A 21 11.57 3.87 8.91
CA LEU A 21 10.74 4.87 9.57
C LEU A 21 10.35 6.00 8.59
N PRO A 22 9.16 6.61 8.76
CA PRO A 22 8.82 7.88 8.12
C PRO A 22 9.83 8.96 8.50
N LEU A 23 9.92 10.03 7.72
CA LEU A 23 10.93 11.09 7.90
C LEU A 23 10.29 12.41 8.37
N GLU A 24 10.97 13.17 9.21
CA GLU A 24 10.57 14.55 9.55
C GLU A 24 10.80 15.46 8.32
N PRO A 25 9.79 16.23 7.86
CA PRO A 25 9.88 16.99 6.60
C PRO A 25 11.04 17.99 6.55
N GLU A 26 11.39 18.61 7.68
CA GLU A 26 12.40 19.67 7.73
C GLU A 26 13.84 19.13 7.72
N SER A 27 14.04 17.91 8.25
CA SER A 27 15.39 17.35 8.43
C SER A 27 15.68 16.17 7.51
N GLY A 28 14.65 15.48 7.00
CA GLY A 28 14.80 14.21 6.29
C GLY A 28 15.29 13.06 7.18
N LEU A 29 15.34 13.25 8.50
CA LEU A 29 15.71 12.21 9.46
C LEU A 29 14.48 11.41 9.89
N PRO A 30 14.64 10.16 10.36
CA PRO A 30 13.54 9.39 10.93
C PRO A 30 12.74 10.16 11.98
N VAL A 31 11.41 10.00 11.94
CA VAL A 31 10.50 10.61 12.92
C VAL A 31 10.87 10.20 14.34
N THR A 32 10.85 11.18 15.24
CA THR A 32 11.05 10.90 16.68
C THR A 32 9.72 10.63 17.37
N PHE A 33 8.65 11.27 16.90
CA PHE A 33 7.30 11.11 17.42
C PHE A 33 6.31 10.92 16.27
N PHE A 34 5.51 9.86 16.34
CA PHE A 34 4.40 9.60 15.40
C PHE A 34 3.14 10.41 15.70
N LYS A 35 3.09 11.05 16.86
CA LYS A 35 1.96 11.84 17.33
C LYS A 35 2.45 13.22 17.75
N ASP A 36 1.57 14.21 17.64
CA ASP A 36 1.81 15.53 18.20
C ASP A 36 1.60 15.55 19.73
N THR A 37 1.88 16.68 20.37
CA THR A 37 1.69 16.87 21.82
C THR A 37 0.26 16.67 22.31
N ALA A 38 -0.74 16.72 21.41
CA ALA A 38 -2.14 16.44 21.73
C ALA A 38 -2.51 14.96 21.55
N GLY A 39 -1.56 14.11 21.15
CA GLY A 39 -1.75 12.68 20.92
C GLY A 39 -2.37 12.34 19.57
N ARG A 40 -2.46 13.30 18.63
CA ARG A 40 -2.99 13.08 17.28
C ARG A 40 -1.90 12.52 16.38
N ILE A 41 -2.23 11.54 15.55
CA ILE A 41 -1.29 10.88 14.64
C ILE A 41 -0.85 11.87 13.54
N LYS A 42 0.45 11.95 13.28
CA LYS A 42 1.00 12.70 12.14
C LYS A 42 0.57 12.03 10.83
N ARG A 43 0.17 12.82 9.83
CA ARG A 43 -0.11 12.28 8.49
C ARG A 43 1.20 12.00 7.75
N GLN A 44 1.29 10.86 7.10
CA GLN A 44 2.42 10.53 6.23
C GLN A 44 2.14 10.99 4.78
N GLY A 45 3.02 11.81 4.23
CA GLY A 45 2.94 12.29 2.85
C GLY A 45 3.88 11.53 1.92
N GLN A 46 3.38 11.09 0.76
CA GLN A 46 4.20 10.43 -0.25
C GLN A 46 4.91 11.47 -1.13
N VAL A 47 6.24 11.41 -1.18
CA VAL A 47 7.04 12.24 -2.11
C VAL A 47 7.14 11.54 -3.47
N PHE A 48 6.85 12.26 -4.55
CA PHE A 48 7.06 11.80 -5.93
C PHE A 48 8.23 12.56 -6.55
N LYS A 49 9.16 11.80 -7.13
CA LYS A 49 10.40 12.28 -7.75
C LYS A 49 10.39 11.94 -9.24
N LEU A 50 11.08 12.75 -10.05
CA LEU A 50 11.26 12.52 -11.47
C LEU A 50 12.69 12.05 -11.74
N PHE A 51 12.86 11.10 -12.64
CA PHE A 51 14.16 10.58 -13.01
C PHE A 51 14.33 10.50 -14.52
N ASP A 52 15.53 10.85 -14.98
CA ASP A 52 16.07 10.56 -16.31
C ASP A 52 17.22 9.56 -16.13
N GLY A 53 16.92 8.30 -16.42
CA GLY A 53 17.74 7.18 -15.98
C GLY A 53 17.83 7.13 -14.45
N GLU A 54 19.05 7.26 -13.92
CA GLU A 54 19.32 7.29 -12.47
C GLU A 54 19.42 8.72 -11.90
N THR A 55 19.34 9.74 -12.76
CA THR A 55 19.50 11.14 -12.35
C THR A 55 18.16 11.77 -12.03
N GLU A 56 18.02 12.32 -10.83
CA GLU A 56 16.81 13.05 -10.45
C GLU A 56 16.68 14.37 -11.23
N ILE A 57 15.48 14.63 -11.74
CA ILE A 57 15.10 15.90 -12.37
C ILE A 57 14.21 16.70 -11.40
N THR A 58 14.50 17.99 -11.28
CA THR A 58 13.77 18.95 -10.44
C THR A 58 13.69 20.30 -11.13
N LEU A 59 13.03 21.29 -10.50
CA LEU A 59 13.01 22.67 -11.00
C LEU A 59 14.38 23.36 -10.95
N ASP A 60 15.36 22.83 -10.21
CA ASP A 60 16.74 23.34 -10.20
C ASP A 60 17.52 22.95 -11.48
N ASN A 61 16.97 22.05 -12.32
CA ASN A 61 17.65 21.62 -13.53
C ASN A 61 17.49 22.66 -14.64
N ASP A 62 18.61 23.16 -15.18
CA ASP A 62 18.63 24.24 -16.19
C ASP A 62 17.82 23.96 -17.46
N ARG A 63 17.57 22.69 -17.80
CA ARG A 63 16.81 22.29 -19.00
C ARG A 63 15.30 22.36 -18.80
N ILE A 64 14.85 22.43 -17.55
CA ILE A 64 13.43 22.38 -17.18
C ILE A 64 12.87 23.79 -17.12
N GLU A 65 11.74 23.99 -17.78
CA GLU A 65 10.95 25.22 -17.73
C GLU A 65 9.86 25.09 -16.66
N ALA A 66 9.14 23.96 -16.65
CA ALA A 66 8.04 23.74 -15.72
C ALA A 66 7.86 22.27 -15.37
N ILE A 67 7.38 22.03 -14.15
CA ILE A 67 6.89 20.75 -13.66
C ILE A 67 5.49 21.00 -13.08
N VAL A 68 4.48 20.36 -13.67
CA VAL A 68 3.09 20.45 -13.24
C VAL A 68 2.59 19.07 -12.86
N TRP A 69 2.21 18.93 -11.60
CA TRP A 69 1.62 17.71 -11.07
C TRP A 69 0.10 17.83 -11.09
N THR A 70 -0.59 16.76 -11.46
CA THR A 70 -2.05 16.64 -11.35
C THR A 70 -2.40 15.31 -10.70
N VAL A 71 -3.17 15.36 -9.61
CA VAL A 71 -3.58 14.18 -8.84
C VAL A 71 -5.10 14.14 -8.75
N HIS A 72 -5.71 12.97 -8.88
CA HIS A 72 -7.16 12.79 -8.78
C HIS A 72 -7.52 11.69 -7.78
N LEU A 73 -7.63 12.05 -6.51
CA LEU A 73 -8.07 11.13 -5.46
C LEU A 73 -9.58 10.92 -5.49
N ALA A 74 -10.02 9.68 -5.31
CA ALA A 74 -11.44 9.36 -5.07
C ALA A 74 -11.58 8.17 -4.09
N ASN A 75 -12.75 8.07 -3.47
CA ASN A 75 -13.16 6.91 -2.66
C ASN A 75 -14.42 6.29 -3.24
N LYS A 76 -14.33 5.03 -3.67
CA LYS A 76 -15.45 4.28 -4.28
C LYS A 76 -16.06 3.24 -3.35
N LYS A 77 -15.62 3.14 -2.09
CA LYS A 77 -16.01 2.04 -1.18
C LYS A 77 -17.51 1.91 -1.01
N ALA A 78 -18.22 3.03 -0.79
CA ALA A 78 -19.68 3.04 -0.60
C ALA A 78 -20.44 2.69 -1.89
N ALA A 79 -19.84 2.93 -3.06
CA ALA A 79 -20.38 2.59 -4.36
C ALA A 79 -20.03 1.16 -4.83
N TRP A 80 -19.26 0.40 -4.06
CA TRP A 80 -18.77 -0.93 -4.44
C TRP A 80 -19.62 -2.07 -3.88
N TYR A 81 -19.20 -3.31 -4.17
CA TYR A 81 -19.72 -4.53 -3.58
C TYR A 81 -19.39 -4.64 -2.08
N GLN A 82 -20.19 -5.39 -1.34
CA GLN A 82 -19.82 -5.86 0.00
C GLN A 82 -18.54 -6.71 -0.08
N TYR A 83 -17.73 -6.64 0.96
CA TYR A 83 -16.58 -7.52 1.07
C TYR A 83 -17.05 -8.95 1.38
N SER A 84 -16.64 -9.92 0.57
CA SER A 84 -17.01 -11.33 0.69
C SER A 84 -15.81 -12.22 0.37
N GLU A 85 -14.75 -12.03 1.16
CA GLU A 85 -13.47 -12.74 1.08
C GLU A 85 -12.92 -12.80 -0.35
N LEU A 86 -12.91 -14.00 -0.97
CA LEU A 86 -12.37 -14.22 -2.32
C LEU A 86 -13.42 -14.09 -3.43
N GLN A 87 -14.70 -13.89 -3.10
CA GLN A 87 -15.75 -13.73 -4.12
C GLN A 87 -15.55 -12.41 -4.88
N GLY A 88 -15.61 -12.49 -6.21
CA GLY A 88 -15.25 -11.40 -7.12
C GLY A 88 -13.82 -11.45 -7.64
N ASN A 89 -12.95 -12.28 -7.05
CA ASN A 89 -11.58 -12.44 -7.52
C ASN A 89 -11.53 -13.32 -8.78
N LEU A 90 -11.31 -12.67 -9.93
CA LEU A 90 -11.27 -13.34 -11.24
C LEU A 90 -10.05 -14.22 -11.48
N LEU A 91 -9.05 -14.22 -10.58
CA LEU A 91 -7.97 -15.22 -10.64
C LEU A 91 -8.49 -16.66 -10.39
N TYR A 92 -9.68 -16.80 -9.83
CA TYR A 92 -10.40 -18.07 -9.65
C TYR A 92 -11.40 -18.36 -10.80
N GLY A 93 -11.35 -17.58 -11.88
CA GLY A 93 -12.20 -17.71 -13.07
C GLY A 93 -13.51 -16.92 -12.99
N GLU A 94 -14.20 -16.84 -14.14
CA GLU A 94 -15.41 -16.02 -14.33
C GLU A 94 -16.59 -16.45 -13.47
N THR A 95 -16.67 -17.73 -13.09
CA THR A 95 -17.70 -18.24 -12.17
C THR A 95 -17.53 -17.73 -10.74
N ASN A 96 -16.38 -17.14 -10.42
CA ASN A 96 -16.12 -16.44 -9.17
C ASN A 96 -16.34 -14.92 -9.26
N SER A 97 -16.80 -14.39 -10.40
CA SER A 97 -17.15 -12.96 -10.52
C SER A 97 -18.21 -12.53 -9.50
N TYR A 98 -18.25 -11.24 -9.14
CA TYR A 98 -19.26 -10.70 -8.21
C TYR A 98 -20.69 -11.05 -8.64
N THR A 99 -20.97 -10.96 -9.94
CA THR A 99 -22.28 -11.30 -10.52
C THR A 99 -22.60 -12.79 -10.37
N ALA A 100 -21.68 -13.69 -10.73
CA ALA A 100 -21.90 -15.14 -10.64
C ALA A 100 -22.07 -15.61 -9.18
N ARG A 101 -21.34 -14.97 -8.26
CA ARG A 101 -21.43 -15.22 -6.81
C ARG A 101 -22.58 -14.48 -6.13
N LYS A 102 -23.29 -13.61 -6.85
CA LYS A 102 -24.40 -12.76 -6.36
C LYS A 102 -24.00 -11.92 -5.15
N VAL A 103 -22.78 -11.39 -5.15
CA VAL A 103 -22.31 -10.52 -4.07
C VAL A 103 -23.14 -9.23 -4.07
N PRO A 104 -23.74 -8.84 -2.93
CA PRO A 104 -24.56 -7.63 -2.87
C PRO A 104 -23.71 -6.36 -3.00
N LEU A 105 -24.33 -5.30 -3.51
CA LEU A 105 -23.77 -3.96 -3.45
C LEU A 105 -23.90 -3.41 -2.03
N ARG A 106 -22.93 -2.61 -1.57
CA ARG A 106 -23.13 -1.69 -0.44
C ARG A 106 -24.13 -0.63 -0.85
N ASN A 107 -24.97 -0.12 0.06
CA ASN A 107 -26.01 0.87 -0.24
C ASN A 107 -26.93 0.39 -1.38
N ALA A 108 -27.41 -0.85 -1.31
CA ALA A 108 -28.06 -1.54 -2.43
C ALA A 108 -29.27 -0.76 -2.97
N ASP A 109 -30.00 -0.06 -2.09
CA ASP A 109 -31.20 0.71 -2.43
C ASP A 109 -30.90 2.12 -2.99
N ALA A 110 -29.62 2.52 -3.06
CA ALA A 110 -29.25 3.84 -3.55
C ALA A 110 -29.53 4.01 -5.05
N VAL A 111 -30.46 4.91 -5.38
CA VAL A 111 -30.86 5.23 -6.76
C VAL A 111 -29.73 5.89 -7.54
N ASN A 112 -29.06 6.89 -6.97
CA ASN A 112 -27.92 7.56 -7.59
C ASN A 112 -26.59 6.99 -7.08
N ARG A 113 -26.15 5.87 -7.64
CA ARG A 113 -24.89 5.20 -7.23
C ARG A 113 -23.64 6.08 -7.36
N LYS A 114 -23.61 7.00 -8.33
CA LYS A 114 -22.45 7.87 -8.54
C LYS A 114 -22.23 8.84 -7.38
N SER A 115 -23.30 9.30 -6.71
CA SER A 115 -23.18 10.20 -5.56
C SER A 115 -22.64 9.53 -4.30
N LEU A 116 -22.53 8.19 -4.28
CA LEU A 116 -21.89 7.45 -3.19
C LEU A 116 -20.36 7.51 -3.26
N ILE A 117 -19.80 7.86 -4.42
CA ILE A 117 -18.37 8.06 -4.58
C ILE A 117 -18.01 9.38 -3.92
N ILE A 118 -16.93 9.42 -3.14
CA ILE A 118 -16.33 10.69 -2.73
C ILE A 118 -15.34 11.07 -3.82
N ASP A 119 -15.67 12.12 -4.57
CA ASP A 119 -14.89 12.56 -5.73
C ASP A 119 -14.80 14.08 -5.74
N PRO A 120 -13.76 14.68 -5.15
CA PRO A 120 -13.53 16.13 -5.19
C PRO A 120 -13.04 16.64 -6.55
N GLY A 121 -12.84 15.76 -7.53
CA GLY A 121 -12.17 16.06 -8.80
C GLY A 121 -10.65 16.20 -8.68
N PRO A 122 -9.95 16.34 -9.82
CA PRO A 122 -8.50 16.49 -9.84
C PRO A 122 -8.03 17.80 -9.20
N ARG A 123 -6.78 17.82 -8.74
CA ARG A 123 -6.05 19.02 -8.31
C ARG A 123 -4.71 19.07 -9.02
N SER A 124 -4.29 20.29 -9.39
CA SER A 124 -2.99 20.54 -10.00
C SER A 124 -2.15 21.46 -9.14
N ILE A 125 -0.84 21.22 -9.12
CA ILE A 125 0.14 21.99 -8.33
C ILE A 125 1.48 22.05 -9.08
N SER A 126 2.17 23.18 -8.99
CA SER A 126 3.48 23.41 -9.63
C SER A 126 4.27 24.45 -8.83
N GLY A 127 5.58 24.53 -9.08
CA GLY A 127 6.49 25.46 -8.39
C GLY A 127 7.06 24.92 -7.09
N CYS A 128 7.92 25.70 -6.43
CA CYS A 128 8.58 25.32 -5.18
C CYS A 128 7.80 25.80 -3.95
N ASN A 129 7.79 24.98 -2.89
CA ASN A 129 7.18 25.30 -1.57
C ASN A 129 5.71 25.70 -1.65
N VAL A 130 4.94 25.12 -2.58
CA VAL A 130 3.50 25.39 -2.70
C VAL A 130 2.75 24.44 -1.77
N SER A 131 1.73 24.95 -1.09
CA SER A 131 0.90 24.16 -0.18
C SER A 131 -0.55 24.66 -0.19
N GLY A 132 -1.46 23.90 0.44
CA GLY A 132 -2.87 24.30 0.58
C GLY A 132 -3.74 24.00 -0.65
N VAL A 133 -3.31 23.06 -1.51
CA VAL A 133 -4.14 22.56 -2.61
C VAL A 133 -4.92 21.34 -2.09
N ASP A 134 -6.09 21.59 -1.51
CA ASP A 134 -6.89 20.59 -0.82
C ASP A 134 -7.90 19.89 -1.73
N PHE A 135 -8.12 18.60 -1.49
CA PHE A 135 -9.19 17.80 -2.09
C PHE A 135 -10.49 17.93 -1.29
N ASP A 136 -10.89 19.16 -0.97
CA ASP A 136 -12.03 19.43 -0.10
C ASP A 136 -13.35 19.70 -0.86
N ARG A 137 -14.44 19.66 -0.09
CA ARG A 137 -15.80 19.97 -0.57
C ARG A 137 -15.95 21.39 -1.10
N ALA A 138 -15.24 22.36 -0.53
CA ALA A 138 -15.42 23.78 -0.80
C ALA A 138 -14.71 24.24 -2.08
N SER A 139 -13.68 23.50 -2.51
CA SER A 139 -12.77 23.85 -3.60
C SER A 139 -12.88 22.94 -4.82
N ILE A 140 -13.98 22.18 -4.96
CA ILE A 140 -14.22 21.36 -6.15
C ILE A 140 -14.11 22.24 -7.41
N PRO A 141 -13.25 21.89 -8.39
CA PRO A 141 -13.05 22.69 -9.58
C PRO A 141 -14.39 22.95 -10.29
N PRO A 142 -14.73 24.20 -10.64
CA PRO A 142 -16.01 24.50 -11.28
C PRO A 142 -16.26 23.75 -12.59
N SER A 143 -15.19 23.34 -13.29
CA SER A 143 -15.23 22.49 -14.49
C SER A 143 -15.60 21.03 -14.19
N TYR A 144 -15.37 20.55 -12.96
CA TYR A 144 -15.62 19.17 -12.57
C TYR A 144 -17.05 18.99 -12.03
N LYS A 145 -17.98 18.68 -12.94
CA LYS A 145 -19.43 18.60 -12.63
C LYS A 145 -19.86 17.35 -11.84
N HIS A 146 -18.95 16.42 -11.60
CA HIS A 146 -19.21 15.17 -10.89
C HIS A 146 -18.78 15.20 -9.42
N GLY A 147 -18.42 16.38 -8.91
CA GLY A 147 -18.02 16.58 -7.53
C GLY A 147 -19.01 16.01 -6.53
N SER A 148 -18.56 15.13 -5.63
CA SER A 148 -19.44 14.49 -4.65
C SER A 148 -18.75 14.23 -3.31
N PHE A 149 -19.52 14.44 -2.24
CA PHE A 149 -19.16 14.12 -0.87
C PHE A 149 -20.42 13.66 -0.12
N PRO A 150 -20.29 12.86 0.94
CA PRO A 150 -21.42 12.45 1.78
C PRO A 150 -22.00 13.64 2.57
N THR A 151 -22.97 13.41 3.44
CA THR A 151 -23.50 14.44 4.34
C THR A 151 -22.37 15.09 5.16
N ALA A 152 -22.45 16.41 5.36
CA ALA A 152 -21.53 17.13 6.24
C ALA A 152 -21.92 17.01 7.73
N LYS A 153 -23.01 16.29 8.03
CA LYS A 153 -23.56 16.09 9.38
C LYS A 153 -24.00 14.63 9.53
N PRO A 154 -23.05 13.66 9.54
CA PRO A 154 -23.42 12.28 9.79
C PRO A 154 -23.98 12.11 11.21
N GLN A 155 -24.91 11.19 11.40
CA GLN A 155 -25.45 10.87 12.74
C GLN A 155 -24.37 10.28 13.67
N TYR A 156 -23.46 9.49 13.11
CA TYR A 156 -22.37 8.83 13.83
C TYR A 156 -21.00 9.21 13.24
N GLY A 157 -20.00 9.29 14.13
CA GLY A 157 -18.62 9.55 13.73
C GLY A 157 -18.36 11.00 13.29
N SER A 158 -17.52 11.17 12.27
CA SER A 158 -17.01 12.45 11.79
C SER A 158 -17.27 12.64 10.30
N ALA A 159 -17.57 13.87 9.88
CA ALA A 159 -17.86 14.20 8.50
C ALA A 159 -16.61 14.14 7.60
N VAL A 160 -16.68 13.38 6.52
CA VAL A 160 -15.66 13.42 5.45
C VAL A 160 -15.86 14.67 4.60
N ASN A 161 -14.91 15.60 4.68
CA ASN A 161 -14.95 16.88 3.95
C ASN A 161 -13.75 17.11 3.04
N THR A 162 -12.76 16.22 3.09
CA THR A 162 -11.58 16.24 2.23
C THR A 162 -11.02 14.83 2.07
N LEU A 163 -10.34 14.57 0.96
CA LEU A 163 -9.56 13.35 0.75
C LEU A 163 -8.04 13.56 0.92
N GLY A 164 -7.62 14.79 1.24
CA GLY A 164 -6.21 15.11 1.48
C GLY A 164 -5.76 16.45 0.90
N THR A 165 -4.44 16.59 0.75
CA THR A 165 -3.77 17.85 0.38
C THR A 165 -2.57 17.57 -0.50
N LEU A 166 -2.35 18.41 -1.52
CA LEU A 166 -1.10 18.45 -2.28
C LEU A 166 -0.15 19.54 -1.76
N LYS A 167 1.14 19.23 -1.78
CA LYS A 167 2.22 20.20 -1.57
C LYS A 167 3.34 19.98 -2.59
N THR A 168 4.20 20.97 -2.74
CA THR A 168 5.52 20.80 -3.36
C THR A 168 6.62 21.19 -2.40
N ASP A 169 7.76 20.48 -2.47
CA ASP A 169 8.95 20.84 -1.72
C ASP A 169 9.72 22.00 -2.38
N ASN A 170 10.88 22.33 -1.84
CA ASN A 170 11.74 23.40 -2.35
C ASN A 170 12.34 23.13 -3.74
N LYS A 171 12.20 21.91 -4.27
CA LYS A 171 12.68 21.50 -5.60
C LYS A 171 11.55 21.22 -6.60
N GLY A 172 10.30 21.46 -6.21
CA GLY A 172 9.13 21.19 -7.04
C GLY A 172 8.71 19.72 -7.10
N ARG A 173 9.21 18.88 -6.18
CA ARG A 173 8.71 17.51 -6.00
C ARG A 173 7.31 17.55 -5.43
N LEU A 174 6.45 16.66 -5.91
CA LEU A 174 5.11 16.53 -5.36
C LEU A 174 5.15 15.80 -4.02
N ILE A 175 4.33 16.26 -3.07
CA ILE A 175 4.01 15.55 -1.84
C ILE A 175 2.49 15.40 -1.75
N VAL A 176 2.00 14.17 -1.64
CA VAL A 176 0.57 13.85 -1.49
C VAL A 176 0.30 13.41 -0.06
N PHE A 177 -0.52 14.17 0.66
CA PHE A 177 -1.06 13.78 1.97
C PHE A 177 -2.50 13.29 1.80
N GLY A 178 -2.84 12.19 2.48
CA GLY A 178 -4.20 11.68 2.54
C GLY A 178 -5.12 12.43 3.51
N GLY A 179 -6.28 11.83 3.76
CA GLY A 179 -7.28 12.31 4.71
C GLY A 179 -6.79 12.40 6.17
N TYR A 180 -7.71 12.77 7.06
CA TYR A 180 -7.49 12.99 8.48
C TYR A 180 -7.99 11.84 9.37
N GLY A 181 -8.43 10.72 8.76
CA GLY A 181 -9.01 9.58 9.46
C GLY A 181 -10.48 9.78 9.81
N HIS A 182 -11.18 10.65 9.07
CA HIS A 182 -12.62 10.85 9.26
C HIS A 182 -13.41 9.66 8.73
N ALA A 183 -14.27 9.11 9.58
CA ALA A 183 -15.26 8.10 9.22
C ALA A 183 -16.60 8.40 9.87
N GLY A 184 -17.69 8.25 9.14
CA GLY A 184 -19.04 8.52 9.64
C GLY A 184 -20.14 8.05 8.72
N GLY A 185 -21.35 7.94 9.28
CA GLY A 185 -22.55 7.47 8.60
C GLY A 185 -23.81 7.78 9.40
N ASP A 186 -24.97 7.45 8.84
CA ASP A 186 -26.29 7.72 9.42
C ASP A 186 -26.93 6.49 10.06
N GLU A 187 -26.37 5.31 9.82
CA GLU A 187 -26.81 4.05 10.45
C GLU A 187 -25.82 3.54 11.50
N ALA A 188 -26.31 2.76 12.47
CA ALA A 188 -25.45 2.08 13.42
C ALA A 188 -24.60 1.00 12.70
N LEU A 189 -23.36 0.80 13.16
CA LEU A 189 -22.48 -0.27 12.63
C LEU A 189 -23.04 -1.65 12.98
N THR A 190 -23.17 -2.51 11.97
CA THR A 190 -23.74 -3.87 12.11
C THR A 190 -22.73 -4.98 11.80
N SER A 191 -21.59 -4.64 11.17
CA SER A 191 -20.57 -5.61 10.78
C SER A 191 -19.18 -4.98 10.73
N TYR A 192 -18.14 -5.83 10.64
CA TYR A 192 -16.77 -5.39 10.35
C TYR A 192 -16.65 -4.65 9.02
N GLY A 193 -17.43 -5.05 8.00
CA GLY A 193 -17.43 -4.42 6.68
C GLY A 193 -18.13 -3.06 6.61
N GLY A 194 -18.69 -2.59 7.73
CA GLY A 194 -19.48 -1.37 7.87
C GLY A 194 -20.98 -1.61 7.90
N SER A 195 -21.73 -0.52 7.81
CA SER A 195 -23.17 -0.49 7.49
C SER A 195 -23.38 0.38 6.25
N ASP A 196 -24.59 0.35 5.68
CA ASP A 196 -24.97 1.34 4.66
C ASP A 196 -24.84 2.76 5.24
N THR A 197 -24.73 3.76 4.36
CA THR A 197 -24.47 5.18 4.65
C THR A 197 -23.08 5.54 5.19
N TRP A 198 -22.22 4.56 5.51
CA TRP A 198 -20.88 4.84 6.02
C TRP A 198 -19.89 5.23 4.93
N HIS A 199 -19.06 6.20 5.27
CA HIS A 199 -17.97 6.72 4.45
C HIS A 199 -16.71 6.88 5.31
N ASP A 200 -15.55 6.75 4.67
CA ASP A 200 -14.25 7.12 5.24
C ASP A 200 -13.48 8.01 4.27
N ASP A 201 -12.38 8.60 4.72
CA ASP A 201 -11.53 9.49 3.94
C ASP A 201 -10.26 8.83 3.39
N THR A 202 -10.25 7.49 3.31
CA THR A 202 -9.26 6.79 2.48
C THR A 202 -9.52 7.13 1.01
N ALA A 203 -8.50 7.01 0.18
CA ALA A 203 -8.63 7.30 -1.24
C ALA A 203 -7.49 6.67 -2.02
N ASP A 204 -7.67 6.55 -3.32
CA ASP A 204 -6.60 6.26 -4.25
C ASP A 204 -6.86 6.99 -5.57
N GLY A 205 -5.83 7.10 -6.41
CA GLY A 205 -6.01 7.72 -7.70
C GLY A 205 -4.74 7.92 -8.52
N PRO A 206 -4.91 8.32 -9.79
CA PRO A 206 -3.79 8.59 -10.67
C PRO A 206 -3.02 9.86 -10.26
N VAL A 207 -1.73 9.80 -10.50
CA VAL A 207 -0.80 10.95 -10.45
C VAL A 207 -0.27 11.15 -11.86
N TYR A 208 -0.41 12.36 -12.39
CA TYR A 208 0.14 12.80 -13.66
C TYR A 208 1.21 13.84 -13.40
N CYS A 209 2.29 13.80 -14.16
CA CYS A 209 3.30 14.85 -14.16
C CYS A 209 3.56 15.30 -15.59
N GLU A 210 3.35 16.58 -15.86
CA GLU A 210 3.75 17.23 -17.10
C GLU A 210 5.07 17.96 -16.87
N VAL A 211 6.09 17.64 -17.67
CA VAL A 211 7.40 18.27 -17.63
C VAL A 211 7.60 19.01 -18.94
N THR A 212 7.74 20.33 -18.85
CA THR A 212 8.06 21.20 -19.98
C THR A 212 9.53 21.57 -19.93
N TYR A 213 10.22 21.33 -21.03
CA TYR A 213 11.63 21.67 -21.23
C TYR A 213 11.73 23.06 -21.88
N LYS A 214 12.86 23.74 -21.68
CA LYS A 214 13.10 25.08 -22.24
C LYS A 214 13.17 25.13 -23.77
N ASP A 215 13.37 24.00 -24.42
CA ASP A 215 13.29 23.88 -25.87
C ASP A 215 11.84 23.78 -26.40
N GLY A 216 10.85 23.79 -25.50
CA GLY A 216 9.42 23.68 -25.79
C GLY A 216 8.88 22.25 -25.81
N THR A 217 9.73 21.24 -25.62
CA THR A 217 9.29 19.84 -25.54
C THR A 217 8.51 19.61 -24.24
N THR A 218 7.46 18.79 -24.31
CA THR A 218 6.70 18.37 -23.13
C THR A 218 6.60 16.85 -23.04
N VAL A 219 6.79 16.31 -21.83
CA VAL A 219 6.62 14.88 -21.54
C VAL A 219 5.59 14.71 -20.43
N THR A 220 4.68 13.75 -20.58
CA THR A 220 3.71 13.39 -19.54
C THR A 220 4.03 12.02 -18.96
N LEU A 221 4.20 11.96 -17.64
CA LEU A 221 4.45 10.74 -16.87
C LEU A 221 3.23 10.41 -16.00
N LYS A 222 3.13 9.14 -15.59
CA LYS A 222 2.00 8.61 -14.82
C LYS A 222 2.47 7.73 -13.67
N ALA A 223 1.80 7.86 -12.54
CA ALA A 223 1.92 6.99 -11.38
C ALA A 223 0.54 6.81 -10.73
N TRP A 224 0.50 6.15 -9.57
CA TRP A 224 -0.70 5.99 -8.74
C TRP A 224 -0.34 6.27 -7.29
N VAL A 225 -1.30 6.78 -6.53
CA VAL A 225 -1.17 6.98 -5.09
C VAL A 225 -2.31 6.27 -4.37
N VAL A 226 -2.02 5.68 -3.21
CA VAL A 226 -2.99 5.02 -2.35
C VAL A 226 -2.83 5.58 -0.94
N VAL A 227 -3.94 5.95 -0.31
CA VAL A 227 -4.02 6.41 1.08
C VAL A 227 -4.52 5.26 1.94
N GLY A 228 -3.63 4.72 2.77
CA GLY A 228 -3.97 3.73 3.79
C GLY A 228 -4.32 4.36 5.13
N SER A 229 -4.76 3.53 6.08
CA SER A 229 -4.76 3.87 7.50
C SER A 229 -3.31 3.99 8.03
N PRO A 230 -3.08 4.54 9.25
CA PRO A 230 -1.75 4.61 9.82
C PRO A 230 -1.06 3.24 9.89
N ASP A 231 0.24 3.23 9.64
CA ASP A 231 1.12 2.11 9.99
C ASP A 231 1.56 2.30 11.45
N PHE A 232 1.04 1.44 12.33
CA PHE A 232 1.30 1.51 13.77
C PHE A 232 2.60 0.81 14.18
N ALA A 233 3.24 0.06 13.27
CA ALA A 233 4.49 -0.64 13.51
C ALA A 233 5.37 -0.62 12.24
N PRO A 234 5.80 0.56 11.77
CA PRO A 234 6.42 0.73 10.45
C PRO A 234 7.71 -0.05 10.22
N GLU A 235 8.40 -0.45 11.29
CA GLU A 235 9.63 -1.26 11.23
C GLU A 235 9.33 -2.77 11.14
N ILE A 236 8.09 -3.20 11.39
CA ILE A 236 7.67 -4.59 11.32
C ILE A 236 7.11 -4.89 9.93
N VAL A 237 7.96 -5.47 9.10
CA VAL A 237 7.65 -5.78 7.71
C VAL A 237 6.83 -7.07 7.59
N ASN A 238 5.73 -7.02 6.84
CA ASN A 238 4.94 -8.21 6.50
C ASN A 238 5.79 -9.26 5.78
N ILE A 239 5.60 -10.56 6.09
CA ILE A 239 6.35 -11.67 5.44
C ILE A 239 6.28 -11.58 3.92
N SER A 240 5.07 -11.34 3.39
CA SER A 240 4.82 -11.00 1.99
C SER A 240 4.19 -9.61 1.94
N SER A 241 4.90 -8.65 1.35
CA SER A 241 4.47 -7.27 1.17
C SER A 241 3.77 -7.05 -0.18
N LEU A 242 3.22 -5.85 -0.39
CA LEU A 242 2.68 -5.46 -1.69
C LEU A 242 3.78 -5.33 -2.77
N ASP A 243 5.01 -4.98 -2.37
CA ASP A 243 6.18 -4.99 -3.26
C ASP A 243 6.46 -6.40 -3.78
N ASP A 244 6.48 -7.40 -2.88
CA ASP A 244 6.65 -8.82 -3.26
C ASP A 244 5.52 -9.28 -4.21
N THR A 245 4.30 -8.78 -4.00
CA THR A 245 3.15 -9.07 -4.88
C THR A 245 3.36 -8.48 -6.28
N PHE A 246 3.81 -7.24 -6.40
CA PHE A 246 4.11 -6.62 -7.69
C PHE A 246 5.32 -7.25 -8.38
N PHE A 247 6.36 -7.61 -7.62
CA PHE A 247 7.51 -8.35 -8.14
C PHE A 247 7.07 -9.70 -8.71
N ASP A 248 6.29 -10.49 -7.97
CA ASP A 248 5.75 -11.77 -8.41
C ASP A 248 4.87 -11.64 -9.68
N ILE A 249 4.01 -10.61 -9.74
CA ILE A 249 3.24 -10.30 -10.95
C ILE A 249 4.17 -9.95 -12.11
N GLY A 250 5.20 -9.13 -11.86
CA GLY A 250 6.21 -8.74 -12.84
C GLY A 250 6.92 -9.95 -13.44
N VAL A 251 7.38 -10.87 -12.57
CA VAL A 251 8.07 -12.11 -12.95
C VAL A 251 7.15 -13.00 -13.78
N ARG A 252 5.95 -13.33 -13.27
CA ARG A 252 5.08 -14.34 -13.89
C ARG A 252 4.30 -13.84 -15.11
N TYR A 253 4.01 -12.55 -15.20
CA TYR A 253 3.09 -12.01 -16.22
C TYR A 253 3.65 -10.86 -17.05
N LYS A 254 4.79 -10.27 -16.67
CA LYS A 254 5.41 -9.13 -17.38
C LYS A 254 6.86 -9.36 -17.78
N ASN A 255 7.35 -10.60 -17.66
CA ASN A 255 8.70 -10.99 -18.07
C ASN A 255 9.81 -10.16 -17.39
N LEU A 256 9.60 -9.79 -16.11
CA LEU A 256 10.52 -8.92 -15.37
C LEU A 256 11.89 -9.58 -15.13
N VAL A 257 11.92 -10.88 -14.85
CA VAL A 257 13.15 -11.64 -14.62
C VAL A 257 13.10 -12.94 -15.44
N PRO A 258 13.43 -12.89 -16.76
CA PRO A 258 13.29 -14.04 -17.65
C PRO A 258 14.15 -15.24 -17.24
N SER A 259 15.26 -15.02 -16.53
CA SER A 259 16.11 -16.08 -16.01
C SER A 259 15.46 -16.88 -14.87
N LEU A 260 14.48 -16.30 -14.17
CA LEU A 260 13.73 -16.93 -13.08
C LEU A 260 12.45 -17.60 -13.58
N PHE A 261 11.73 -16.98 -14.51
CA PHE A 261 10.46 -17.50 -15.03
C PHE A 261 10.33 -17.20 -16.52
N LEU A 262 10.08 -18.24 -17.32
CA LEU A 262 9.87 -18.13 -18.76
C LEU A 262 8.90 -19.22 -19.22
N ASN A 263 8.07 -18.91 -20.22
CA ASN A 263 7.15 -19.87 -20.85
C ASN A 263 6.21 -20.60 -19.87
N GLY A 264 5.77 -19.93 -18.81
CA GLY A 264 4.80 -20.49 -17.85
C GLY A 264 5.40 -21.30 -16.71
N HIS A 265 6.72 -21.42 -16.63
CA HIS A 265 7.41 -22.23 -15.62
C HIS A 265 8.58 -21.47 -14.98
N PHE A 266 8.81 -21.75 -13.68
CA PHE A 266 10.03 -21.31 -13.00
C PHE A 266 11.24 -22.12 -13.51
N ASN A 267 12.37 -21.44 -13.69
CA ASN A 267 13.62 -22.07 -14.07
C ASN A 267 14.26 -22.74 -12.84
N VAL A 268 14.34 -24.07 -12.85
CA VAL A 268 14.92 -24.86 -11.74
C VAL A 268 16.42 -24.68 -11.59
N ASP A 269 17.10 -24.17 -12.62
CA ASP A 269 18.53 -23.84 -12.60
C ASP A 269 18.81 -22.41 -12.12
N TYR A 270 17.77 -21.64 -11.76
CA TYR A 270 17.94 -20.31 -11.20
C TYR A 270 18.67 -20.36 -9.86
N ILE A 271 19.79 -19.65 -9.78
CA ILE A 271 20.59 -19.55 -8.55
C ILE A 271 20.08 -18.37 -7.73
N ALA A 272 19.29 -18.67 -6.69
CA ALA A 272 18.85 -17.67 -5.72
C ALA A 272 20.03 -17.10 -4.92
N ASN A 273 19.92 -15.83 -4.52
CA ASN A 273 20.87 -15.17 -3.65
C ASN A 273 20.33 -15.18 -2.20
N TYR A 274 21.06 -15.79 -1.27
CA TYR A 274 20.61 -15.90 0.12
C TYR A 274 20.24 -14.54 0.74
N LYS A 275 21.07 -13.52 0.58
CA LYS A 275 20.85 -12.20 1.20
C LYS A 275 19.68 -11.43 0.59
N ARG A 276 19.46 -11.57 -0.73
CA ARG A 276 18.39 -10.86 -1.45
C ARG A 276 17.05 -11.59 -1.38
N ASP A 277 17.06 -12.91 -1.51
CA ASP A 277 15.85 -13.69 -1.79
C ASP A 277 15.34 -14.50 -0.58
N ILE A 278 16.20 -14.81 0.39
CA ILE A 278 15.88 -15.73 1.50
C ILE A 278 15.94 -15.04 2.86
N LEU A 279 17.02 -14.30 3.14
CA LEU A 279 17.24 -13.61 4.41
C LEU A 279 16.09 -12.65 4.78
N PRO A 280 15.51 -11.85 3.86
CA PRO A 280 14.42 -10.96 4.21
C PRO A 280 13.18 -11.72 4.73
N ILE A 281 12.89 -12.91 4.20
CA ILE A 281 11.77 -13.75 4.69
C ILE A 281 12.03 -14.17 6.14
N ILE A 282 13.26 -14.58 6.46
CA ILE A 282 13.66 -15.00 7.81
C ILE A 282 13.56 -13.82 8.79
N GLU A 283 14.08 -12.65 8.41
CA GLU A 283 14.03 -11.42 9.22
C GLU A 283 12.59 -10.98 9.49
N ARG A 284 11.71 -11.01 8.47
CA ARG A 284 10.29 -10.68 8.61
C ARG A 284 9.58 -11.65 9.57
N ILE A 285 9.81 -12.96 9.43
CA ILE A 285 9.26 -13.96 10.38
C ILE A 285 9.73 -13.66 11.80
N SER A 286 11.02 -13.33 11.97
CA SER A 286 11.59 -13.06 13.30
C SER A 286 10.95 -11.86 14.00
N ASN A 287 10.52 -10.84 13.25
CA ASN A 287 9.97 -9.62 13.83
C ASN A 287 8.51 -9.74 14.27
N TYR A 288 7.76 -10.74 13.80
CA TYR A 288 6.35 -10.92 14.20
C TYR A 288 6.19 -11.19 15.70
N GLN A 289 7.23 -11.67 16.39
CA GLN A 289 7.20 -11.87 17.84
C GLN A 289 6.90 -10.61 18.65
N TRP A 290 7.13 -9.42 18.09
CA TRP A 290 6.86 -8.14 18.75
C TRP A 290 5.38 -7.75 18.74
N VAL A 291 4.58 -8.33 17.84
CA VAL A 291 3.17 -7.98 17.65
C VAL A 291 2.22 -9.18 17.70
N ALA A 292 2.73 -10.40 17.75
CA ALA A 292 1.92 -11.62 17.82
C ALA A 292 2.63 -12.76 18.57
N ASN A 293 1.83 -13.64 19.20
CA ASN A 293 2.32 -14.89 19.80
C ASN A 293 2.45 -15.97 18.73
N VAL A 294 3.62 -16.03 18.08
CA VAL A 294 3.91 -16.95 16.97
C VAL A 294 5.17 -17.78 17.24
N GLN A 295 5.32 -18.25 18.48
CA GLN A 295 6.52 -18.99 18.94
C GLN A 295 6.80 -20.26 18.11
N SER A 296 5.78 -20.85 17.48
CA SER A 296 5.95 -21.96 16.53
C SER A 296 6.85 -21.60 15.34
N MET A 297 6.96 -20.31 15.00
CA MET A 297 7.84 -19.84 13.94
C MET A 297 9.31 -19.65 14.37
N SER A 298 9.64 -19.78 15.67
CA SER A 298 10.99 -19.52 16.21
C SER A 298 12.09 -20.36 15.58
N GLY A 299 11.80 -21.63 15.27
CA GLY A 299 12.72 -22.52 14.57
C GLY A 299 13.16 -21.98 13.20
N PHE A 300 12.37 -21.10 12.57
CA PHE A 300 12.63 -20.57 11.23
C PHE A 300 13.55 -19.35 11.22
N PHE A 301 13.94 -18.84 12.39
CA PHE A 301 14.94 -17.78 12.52
C PHE A 301 15.97 -18.05 13.64
N SER A 302 16.04 -19.28 14.14
CA SER A 302 16.92 -19.65 15.25
C SER A 302 18.37 -19.93 14.86
N TYR A 303 18.67 -20.08 13.58
CA TYR A 303 20.00 -20.47 13.08
C TYR A 303 20.55 -21.75 13.73
N GLN A 304 19.67 -22.70 14.08
CA GLN A 304 20.00 -24.02 14.61
C GLN A 304 20.82 -24.88 13.62
N PHE A 305 20.88 -24.45 12.37
CA PHE A 305 21.92 -24.81 11.40
C PHE A 305 22.25 -23.57 10.55
N ASN A 306 23.35 -23.62 9.77
CA ASN A 306 23.71 -22.50 8.91
C ASN A 306 22.79 -22.43 7.69
N PHE A 307 21.86 -21.47 7.66
CA PHE A 307 20.92 -21.29 6.56
C PHE A 307 21.60 -20.88 5.24
N ALA A 308 22.78 -20.25 5.30
CA ALA A 308 23.54 -19.81 4.13
C ALA A 308 24.49 -20.89 3.57
N ASP A 309 24.75 -21.98 4.31
CA ASP A 309 25.59 -23.08 3.84
C ASP A 309 24.85 -23.88 2.77
N ASN A 310 25.28 -23.74 1.51
CA ASN A 310 24.70 -24.39 0.34
C ASN A 310 25.32 -25.77 0.03
N SER A 311 26.25 -26.26 0.85
CA SER A 311 26.90 -27.57 0.65
C SER A 311 25.91 -28.73 0.67
N GLU A 312 26.32 -29.86 0.08
CA GLU A 312 25.53 -31.09 0.09
C GLU A 312 25.34 -31.63 1.51
N ALA A 313 26.34 -31.47 2.38
CA ALA A 313 26.27 -31.89 3.78
C ALA A 313 25.14 -31.19 4.56
N ASN A 314 24.74 -29.98 4.14
CA ASN A 314 23.69 -29.20 4.77
C ASN A 314 22.34 -29.27 4.01
N ARG A 315 22.29 -29.98 2.87
CA ARG A 315 21.11 -30.03 1.98
C ARG A 315 19.86 -30.56 2.68
N SER A 316 19.98 -31.66 3.44
CA SER A 316 18.83 -32.28 4.12
C SER A 316 18.18 -31.34 5.15
N LYS A 317 18.98 -30.51 5.83
CA LYS A 317 18.47 -29.51 6.79
C LYS A 317 17.72 -28.38 6.10
N ARG A 318 18.26 -27.87 4.98
CA ARG A 318 17.58 -26.86 4.15
C ARG A 318 16.27 -27.40 3.56
N GLN A 319 16.28 -28.66 3.11
CA GLN A 319 15.08 -29.32 2.59
C GLN A 319 14.01 -29.47 3.67
N ALA A 320 14.38 -29.99 4.86
CA ALA A 320 13.45 -30.09 5.99
C ALA A 320 12.87 -28.74 6.41
N TYR A 321 13.67 -27.66 6.40
CA TYR A 321 13.18 -26.31 6.64
C TYR A 321 12.14 -25.89 5.60
N TYR A 322 12.44 -26.08 4.30
CA TYR A 322 11.55 -25.71 3.20
C TYR A 322 10.25 -26.50 3.19
N ASP A 323 10.29 -27.79 3.53
CA ASP A 323 9.13 -28.68 3.50
C ASP A 323 8.05 -28.33 4.54
N TYR A 324 8.36 -27.48 5.53
CA TYR A 324 7.35 -26.93 6.44
C TYR A 324 6.51 -25.80 5.82
N PHE A 325 6.93 -25.20 4.70
CA PHE A 325 6.17 -24.13 4.05
C PHE A 325 5.00 -24.69 3.23
N ARG A 326 3.82 -24.11 3.41
CA ARG A 326 2.65 -24.48 2.60
C ARG A 326 2.91 -24.12 1.14
N LYS A 327 2.61 -25.07 0.24
CA LYS A 327 2.56 -24.77 -1.18
C LYS A 327 1.30 -23.94 -1.48
N PRO A 328 1.34 -23.00 -2.45
CA PRO A 328 0.14 -22.29 -2.87
C PRO A 328 -0.90 -23.24 -3.48
N ASP A 329 -2.18 -23.03 -3.15
CA ASP A 329 -3.27 -23.76 -3.78
C ASP A 329 -3.40 -23.35 -5.26
N LEU A 330 -3.77 -24.30 -6.12
CA LEU A 330 -4.20 -23.97 -7.46
C LEU A 330 -5.52 -23.18 -7.38
N LYS A 331 -5.57 -22.06 -8.10
CA LYS A 331 -6.75 -21.18 -8.08
C LYS A 331 -7.97 -21.78 -8.79
N ILE A 332 -7.75 -22.70 -9.73
CA ILE A 332 -8.81 -23.37 -10.48
C ILE A 332 -8.55 -24.88 -10.43
N GLY A 333 -9.58 -25.66 -10.11
CA GLY A 333 -9.53 -27.12 -10.14
C GLY A 333 -8.63 -27.76 -9.08
N ALA A 334 -8.34 -27.07 -7.97
CA ALA A 334 -7.56 -27.61 -6.87
C ALA A 334 -8.26 -28.83 -6.24
N ILE A 335 -7.66 -30.02 -6.37
CA ILE A 335 -8.06 -31.25 -5.67
C ILE A 335 -7.32 -31.34 -4.33
N VAL A 336 -6.03 -31.00 -4.33
CA VAL A 336 -5.19 -30.90 -3.14
C VAL A 336 -5.07 -29.42 -2.77
N LYS A 337 -5.26 -29.11 -1.49
CA LYS A 337 -5.25 -27.75 -0.95
C LYS A 337 -4.29 -27.62 0.22
N PRO A 338 -2.98 -27.51 -0.04
CA PRO A 338 -1.99 -27.42 1.03
C PRO A 338 -2.24 -26.23 1.97
N GLN A 339 -2.88 -25.14 1.51
CA GLN A 339 -3.20 -23.99 2.34
C GLN A 339 -4.28 -24.29 3.41
N GLU A 340 -5.08 -25.34 3.24
CA GLU A 340 -6.07 -25.80 4.24
C GLU A 340 -5.45 -26.75 5.28
N THR A 341 -4.16 -27.12 5.14
CA THR A 341 -3.45 -28.01 6.06
C THR A 341 -2.76 -27.20 7.16
N LEU A 342 -3.17 -27.42 8.42
CA LEU A 342 -2.62 -26.65 9.55
C LEU A 342 -1.24 -27.16 9.99
N PHE A 343 -1.13 -28.47 10.28
CA PHE A 343 0.08 -29.09 10.82
C PHE A 343 0.82 -29.87 9.75
N SER A 344 2.14 -29.84 9.83
CA SER A 344 3.02 -30.74 9.09
C SER A 344 3.04 -32.10 9.76
N ASP A 345 2.92 -33.17 8.98
CA ASP A 345 3.27 -34.53 9.40
C ASP A 345 4.73 -34.89 9.03
N VAL A 346 5.46 -33.94 8.44
CA VAL A 346 6.85 -34.13 8.00
C VAL A 346 7.75 -34.26 9.22
N ASN A 347 8.68 -35.23 9.18
CA ASN A 347 9.64 -35.55 10.25
C ASN A 347 9.01 -36.00 11.59
N GLY A 348 7.77 -36.48 11.58
CA GLY A 348 7.16 -37.18 12.74
C GLY A 348 6.76 -36.29 13.92
N GLY A 349 6.67 -34.97 13.73
CA GLY A 349 6.23 -34.02 14.76
C GLY A 349 5.12 -33.09 14.27
N GLN A 350 4.20 -32.72 15.16
CA GLN A 350 3.11 -31.78 14.86
C GLN A 350 3.61 -30.32 15.00
N LEU A 351 4.13 -29.75 13.92
CA LEU A 351 4.49 -28.33 13.86
C LEU A 351 3.52 -27.60 12.91
N PRO A 352 2.96 -26.44 13.28
CA PRO A 352 2.17 -25.63 12.35
C PRO A 352 2.99 -25.27 11.11
N MET A 353 2.41 -25.43 9.93
CA MET A 353 3.08 -25.12 8.67
C MET A 353 3.29 -23.61 8.48
N MET A 354 4.27 -23.26 7.66
CA MET A 354 4.75 -21.90 7.47
C MET A 354 4.18 -21.21 6.23
N PRO A 355 4.06 -19.86 6.26
CA PRO A 355 4.02 -19.05 7.49
C PRO A 355 2.74 -19.37 8.28
N MET A 356 2.81 -19.37 9.61
CA MET A 356 1.63 -19.61 10.45
C MET A 356 0.87 -18.29 10.62
N ASN A 357 -0.26 -18.15 9.92
CA ASN A 357 -1.12 -16.98 9.94
C ASN A 357 -2.57 -17.35 9.58
#